data_AF-A0A382Y8U6-F1
#
_entry.id   AF-A0A382Y8U6-F1
#
_cell.length_a   1.000
_cell.length_b   1.000
_cell.length_c   1.000
_cell.angle_alpha   90.00
_cell.angle_beta   90.00
_cell.angle_gamma   90.00
#
_symmetry.space_group_name_H-M   'P 1'
#
loop_
_entity.id
_entity.type
_entity.pdbx_description
1 polymer ?
#
loop_
_entity_poly.entity_id
_entity_poly.type
_entity_poly.pdbx_seq_one_letter_code
_entity_poly.pdbx_strand_id
1 'polypeptide(L)'
;MIAFLVYLIGGFPTLVYALPQGGTISSGAGTIDTSGSSLTVNQTTDKIIINWESFSVGNNESVIFLQPDSSSSALNNVLGTSRTVVEGNLAANGQIVLSNPNGIYISPTANISVTGLIASTLKISEQDFLDGLYKFSQDPSKPL
;
A
#
# COMPACT_ATOMS: atom_id res chain seq x y z
N MET A 1 6.44 -37.44 44.78
CA MET A 1 7.26 -36.54 43.93
C MET A 1 6.47 -36.31 42.65
N ILE A 2 5.69 -35.22 42.56
CA ILE A 2 4.92 -34.86 41.37
C ILE A 2 5.51 -33.55 40.87
N ALA A 3 6.15 -33.59 39.71
CA ALA A 3 6.72 -32.42 39.06
C ALA A 3 5.62 -31.71 38.26
N PHE A 4 5.27 -30.49 38.67
CA PHE A 4 4.49 -29.58 37.85
C PHE A 4 5.42 -28.92 36.83
N LEU A 5 5.24 -29.26 35.55
CA LEU A 5 5.88 -28.58 34.44
C LEU A 5 5.10 -27.29 34.16
N VAL A 6 5.62 -26.14 34.61
CA VAL A 6 5.06 -24.82 34.28
C VAL A 6 5.51 -24.45 32.88
N TYR A 7 4.60 -24.49 31.90
CA TYR A 7 4.84 -23.98 30.56
C TYR A 7 4.73 -22.44 30.63
N LEU A 8 5.86 -21.76 30.70
CA LEU A 8 5.92 -20.31 30.58
C LEU A 8 5.66 -19.95 29.11
N ILE A 9 4.41 -19.65 28.76
CA ILE A 9 4.06 -19.05 27.46
C ILE A 9 4.58 -17.61 27.49
N GLY A 10 5.86 -17.43 27.19
CA GLY A 10 6.47 -16.12 26.99
C GLY A 10 5.99 -15.53 25.67
N GLY A 11 4.93 -14.71 25.70
CA GLY A 11 4.53 -13.90 24.57
C GLY A 11 5.57 -12.80 24.36
N PHE A 12 6.47 -12.97 23.39
CA PHE A 12 7.28 -11.86 22.89
C PHE A 12 6.34 -10.90 22.16
N PRO A 13 6.21 -9.62 22.59
CA PRO A 13 5.41 -8.67 21.86
C PRO A 13 6.02 -8.48 20.47
N THR A 14 5.32 -8.91 19.43
CA THR A 14 5.66 -8.53 18.07
C THR A 14 5.24 -7.07 17.88
N LEU A 15 6.15 -6.23 17.42
CA LEU A 15 5.79 -4.89 16.99
C LEU A 15 4.92 -5.03 15.74
N VAL A 16 3.65 -4.63 15.83
CA VAL A 16 2.72 -4.59 14.69
C VAL A 16 2.78 -3.19 14.11
N TYR A 17 3.26 -3.08 12.87
CA TYR A 17 3.26 -1.83 12.10
C TYR A 17 1.96 -1.73 11.28
N ALA A 18 1.51 -0.50 11.02
CA ALA A 18 0.34 -0.22 10.17
C ALA A 18 0.65 -0.31 8.67
N LEU A 19 1.94 -0.42 8.31
CA LEU A 19 2.48 -0.58 6.95
C LEU A 19 1.58 -1.42 6.03
N PRO A 20 1.60 -1.20 4.70
CA PRO A 20 0.81 -2.00 3.76
C PRO A 20 1.03 -3.51 3.93
N GLN A 21 -0.04 -4.29 3.84
CA GLN A 21 -0.04 -5.73 4.08
C GLN A 21 -0.57 -6.52 2.88
N GLY A 22 -0.05 -7.74 2.70
CA GLY A 22 -0.53 -8.67 1.68
C GLY A 22 -0.21 -8.28 0.24
N GLY A 23 0.81 -7.45 0.03
CA GLY A 23 1.19 -6.94 -1.29
C GLY A 23 1.54 -8.05 -2.27
N THR A 24 0.83 -8.11 -3.40
CA THR A 24 1.08 -9.03 -4.51
C THR A 24 1.16 -8.24 -5.81
N ILE A 25 2.27 -8.36 -6.53
CA ILE A 25 2.45 -7.74 -7.84
C ILE A 25 1.62 -8.54 -8.86
N SER A 26 0.58 -7.92 -9.44
CA SER A 26 -0.27 -8.57 -10.46
C SER A 26 0.18 -8.26 -11.88
N SER A 27 0.87 -7.14 -12.10
CA SER A 27 1.44 -6.75 -13.39
C SER A 27 2.67 -5.86 -13.22
N GLY A 28 3.56 -5.87 -14.21
CA GLY A 28 4.89 -5.27 -14.13
C GLY A 28 5.87 -6.13 -13.34
N ALA A 29 6.98 -5.54 -12.91
CA ALA A 29 8.01 -6.21 -12.14
C ALA A 29 8.63 -5.29 -11.08
N GLY A 30 9.05 -5.91 -9.98
CA GLY A 30 9.70 -5.25 -8.85
C GLY A 30 9.78 -6.15 -7.62
N THR A 31 10.23 -5.59 -6.50
CA THR A 31 10.22 -6.23 -5.18
C THR A 31 9.47 -5.37 -4.17
N ILE A 32 8.97 -6.02 -3.11
CA ILE A 32 8.33 -5.38 -1.96
C ILE A 32 9.10 -5.86 -0.73
N ASP A 33 9.87 -4.94 -0.13
CA ASP A 33 10.78 -5.25 0.96
C ASP A 33 10.37 -4.46 2.21
N THR A 34 10.25 -5.13 3.36
CA THR A 34 9.89 -4.49 4.63
C THR A 34 11.03 -4.63 5.62
N SER A 35 11.42 -3.51 6.24
CA SER A 35 12.47 -3.45 7.27
C SER A 35 12.08 -2.45 8.35
N GLY A 36 11.78 -2.98 9.55
CA GLY A 36 11.30 -2.16 10.67
C GLY A 36 10.02 -1.40 10.29
N SER A 37 10.02 -0.09 10.52
CA SER A 37 8.90 0.81 10.19
C SER A 37 8.91 1.32 8.74
N SER A 38 9.69 0.70 7.85
CA SER A 38 9.78 1.10 6.44
C SER A 38 9.41 -0.05 5.50
N LEU A 39 8.61 0.26 4.48
CA LEU A 39 8.37 -0.60 3.32
C LEU A 39 8.91 0.08 2.08
N THR A 40 9.72 -0.63 1.30
CA THR A 40 10.28 -0.16 0.04
C THR A 40 9.77 -1.03 -1.10
N VAL A 41 9.19 -0.39 -2.12
CA VAL A 41 8.87 -1.02 -3.39
C VAL A 41 9.95 -0.63 -4.39
N ASN A 42 10.72 -1.60 -4.86
CA ASN A 42 11.68 -1.40 -5.94
C ASN A 42 11.04 -1.83 -7.26
N GLN A 43 10.47 -0.89 -7.99
CA GLN A 43 9.81 -1.09 -9.27
C GLN A 43 10.83 -1.04 -10.41
N THR A 44 10.81 -2.02 -11.30
CA THR A 44 11.78 -2.16 -12.41
C THR A 44 11.15 -2.00 -13.80
N THR A 45 9.86 -1.68 -13.86
CA THR A 45 9.08 -1.49 -15.09
C THR A 45 8.36 -0.15 -15.05
N ASP A 46 8.02 0.44 -16.20
CA ASP A 46 7.38 1.76 -16.26
C ASP A 46 6.03 1.81 -15.53
N LYS A 47 5.31 0.68 -15.52
CA LYS A 47 4.05 0.50 -14.79
C LYS A 47 4.09 -0.76 -13.95
N ILE A 48 3.68 -0.64 -12.69
CA ILE A 48 3.46 -1.79 -11.81
C ILE A 48 2.06 -1.72 -11.21
N ILE A 49 1.42 -2.88 -11.03
CA ILE A 49 0.18 -3.01 -10.28
C ILE A 49 0.45 -3.90 -9.08
N ILE A 50 0.12 -3.38 -7.91
CA ILE A 50 0.22 -4.09 -6.64
C ILE A 50 -1.16 -4.14 -6.00
N ASN A 51 -1.64 -5.36 -5.84
CA ASN A 51 -2.85 -5.65 -5.10
C ASN A 51 -2.49 -5.82 -3.62
N TRP A 52 -3.18 -5.08 -2.75
CA TRP A 52 -2.94 -5.06 -1.31
C TRP A 52 -4.17 -5.56 -0.56
N GLU A 53 -3.96 -6.30 0.53
CA GLU A 53 -5.03 -6.58 1.49
C GLU A 53 -5.40 -5.29 2.24
N SER A 54 -4.39 -4.54 2.67
CA SER A 54 -4.56 -3.21 3.22
C SER A 54 -3.37 -2.33 2.87
N PHE A 55 -3.61 -1.03 2.78
CA PHE A 55 -2.56 -0.03 2.54
C PHE A 55 -2.76 1.10 3.54
N SER A 56 -1.91 1.17 4.55
CA SER A 56 -1.85 2.27 5.51
C SER A 56 -0.39 2.59 5.83
N VAL A 57 -0.12 3.80 6.29
CA VAL A 57 1.21 4.26 6.69
C VAL A 57 1.05 4.96 8.03
N GLY A 58 1.41 4.28 9.13
CA GLY A 58 1.27 4.82 10.47
C GLY A 58 2.22 5.98 10.76
N ASN A 59 2.00 6.64 11.89
CA ASN A 59 2.91 7.68 12.36
C ASN A 59 4.33 7.11 12.61
N ASN A 60 5.36 7.80 12.10
CA ASN A 60 6.77 7.36 12.05
C ASN A 60 7.07 6.15 11.14
N GLU A 61 6.12 5.76 10.28
CA GLU A 61 6.34 4.75 9.24
C GLU A 61 6.64 5.41 7.89
N SER A 62 7.29 4.67 6.99
CA SER A 62 7.62 5.13 5.65
C SER A 62 7.29 4.08 4.60
N VAL A 63 6.62 4.50 3.52
CA VAL A 63 6.44 3.71 2.31
C VAL A 63 7.13 4.43 1.17
N ILE A 64 8.11 3.76 0.55
CA ILE A 64 9.01 4.36 -0.43
C ILE A 64 8.92 3.56 -1.73
N PHE A 65 8.60 4.25 -2.84
CA PHE A 65 8.64 3.67 -4.17
C PHE A 65 9.87 4.17 -4.91
N LEU A 66 10.77 3.26 -5.23
CA LEU A 66 11.90 3.47 -6.12
C LEU A 66 11.48 2.99 -7.51
N GLN A 67 11.26 3.93 -8.41
CA GLN A 67 10.73 3.68 -9.75
C GLN A 67 11.80 4.01 -10.82
N PRO A 68 11.71 3.48 -12.06
CA PRO A 68 12.71 3.72 -13.09
C PRO A 68 12.97 5.21 -13.36
N ASP A 69 11.90 6.01 -13.44
CA ASP A 69 11.97 7.46 -13.63
C ASP A 69 10.71 8.18 -13.09
N SER A 70 10.67 9.50 -13.28
CA SER A 70 9.55 10.35 -12.84
C SER A 70 8.23 10.13 -13.61
N SER A 71 8.29 9.52 -14.79
CA SER A 71 7.11 9.19 -15.61
C SER A 71 6.52 7.83 -15.29
N SER A 72 7.30 6.98 -14.62
CA SER A 72 6.87 5.67 -14.15
C SER A 72 5.75 5.78 -13.12
N SER A 73 4.85 4.79 -13.09
CA SER A 73 3.66 4.81 -12.24
C SER A 73 3.42 3.49 -11.52
N ALA A 74 2.94 3.56 -10.28
CA ALA A 74 2.55 2.41 -9.47
C ALA A 74 1.07 2.50 -9.09
N LEU A 75 0.27 1.52 -9.53
CA LEU A 75 -1.08 1.33 -9.05
C LEU A 75 -1.06 0.48 -7.78
N ASN A 76 -1.49 1.08 -6.68
CA ASN A 76 -1.74 0.45 -5.39
C ASN A 76 -3.24 0.24 -5.25
N ASN A 77 -3.68 -1.00 -5.42
CA ASN A 77 -5.08 -1.36 -5.43
C ASN A 77 -5.43 -2.15 -4.17
N VAL A 78 -6.27 -1.56 -3.30
CA VAL A 78 -6.68 -2.20 -2.05
C VAL A 78 -7.90 -3.08 -2.30
N LEU A 79 -7.72 -4.39 -2.15
CA LEU A 79 -8.76 -5.40 -2.36
C LEU A 79 -9.45 -5.83 -1.08
N GLY A 80 -8.82 -5.62 0.09
CA GLY A 80 -9.44 -5.92 1.37
C GLY A 80 -10.51 -4.91 1.77
N THR A 81 -10.93 -4.98 3.02
CA THR A 81 -12.06 -4.19 3.57
C THR A 81 -11.62 -2.97 4.39
N SER A 82 -10.32 -2.84 4.65
CA SER A 82 -9.77 -1.75 5.44
C SER A 82 -9.68 -0.46 4.62
N ARG A 83 -10.04 0.66 5.24
CA ARG A 83 -9.74 1.99 4.71
C ARG A 83 -8.23 2.24 4.71
N THR A 84 -7.76 3.09 3.81
CA THR A 84 -6.38 3.58 3.83
C THR A 84 -6.25 4.74 4.79
N VAL A 85 -5.27 4.65 5.68
CA VAL A 85 -4.87 5.74 6.59
C VAL A 85 -3.41 6.06 6.36
N VAL A 86 -3.11 7.30 5.98
CA VAL A 86 -1.74 7.78 5.79
C VAL A 86 -1.48 8.86 6.83
N GLU A 87 -0.60 8.56 7.78
CA GLU A 87 -0.16 9.43 8.88
C GLU A 87 1.34 9.69 8.84
N GLY A 88 2.11 8.77 8.25
CA GLY A 88 3.57 8.85 8.08
C GLY A 88 4.01 9.37 6.72
N ASN A 89 5.12 8.81 6.21
CA ASN A 89 5.74 9.23 4.96
C ASN A 89 5.37 8.31 3.80
N LEU A 90 4.85 8.88 2.70
CA LEU A 90 4.72 8.21 1.41
C LEU A 90 5.60 8.95 0.39
N ALA A 91 6.66 8.29 -0.07
CA ALA A 91 7.61 8.88 -1.01
C ALA A 91 7.72 8.07 -2.30
N ALA A 92 7.90 8.76 -3.42
CA ALA A 92 8.14 8.14 -4.71
C ALA A 92 8.91 9.10 -5.62
N ASN A 93 9.87 8.60 -6.41
CA ASN A 93 10.46 9.42 -7.47
C ASN A 93 9.57 9.51 -8.72
N GLY A 94 8.57 8.63 -8.87
CA GLY A 94 7.56 8.66 -9.92
C GLY A 94 6.15 8.93 -9.39
N GLN A 95 5.16 8.37 -10.09
CA GLN A 95 3.74 8.59 -9.84
C GLN A 95 3.13 7.46 -9.02
N ILE A 96 2.21 7.81 -8.12
CA ILE A 96 1.43 6.87 -7.31
C ILE A 96 -0.04 7.02 -7.65
N VAL A 97 -0.68 5.89 -7.93
CA VAL A 97 -2.13 5.77 -8.04
C VAL A 97 -2.60 4.87 -6.91
N LEU A 98 -3.49 5.37 -6.05
CA LEU A 98 -4.02 4.65 -4.91
C LEU A 98 -5.54 4.53 -5.07
N SER A 99 -6.02 3.29 -5.17
CA SER A 99 -7.43 2.93 -5.30
C SER A 99 -7.87 2.16 -4.07
N ASN A 100 -8.79 2.72 -3.27
CA ASN A 100 -9.38 2.03 -2.12
C ASN A 100 -10.87 2.37 -1.95
N PRO A 101 -11.79 1.47 -2.35
CA PRO A 101 -13.23 1.67 -2.18
C PRO A 101 -13.73 1.82 -0.76
N ASN A 102 -12.93 1.48 0.25
CA ASN A 102 -13.31 1.62 1.65
C ASN A 102 -12.98 3.00 2.22
N GLY A 103 -12.36 3.88 1.42
CA GLY A 103 -12.00 5.24 1.80
C GLY A 103 -10.50 5.44 1.96
N ILE A 104 -10.08 6.70 1.77
CA ILE A 104 -8.69 7.14 1.92
C ILE A 104 -8.70 8.35 2.85
N TYR A 105 -7.95 8.28 3.94
CA TYR A 105 -7.73 9.37 4.87
C TYR A 105 -6.23 9.69 4.94
N ILE A 106 -5.89 10.94 4.60
CA ILE A 106 -4.53 11.47 4.72
C ILE A 106 -4.56 12.46 5.88
N SER A 107 -3.79 12.18 6.93
CA SER A 107 -3.80 12.99 8.15
C SER A 107 -3.03 14.30 7.96
N PRO A 108 -3.24 15.30 8.83
CA PRO A 108 -2.45 16.54 8.82
C PRO A 108 -0.94 16.34 9.10
N THR A 109 -0.54 15.19 9.65
CA THR A 109 0.87 14.87 9.94
C THR A 109 1.54 14.09 8.81
N ALA A 110 0.77 13.66 7.82
CA ALA A 110 1.28 12.89 6.69
C ALA A 110 2.22 13.72 5.82
N ASN A 111 3.28 13.07 5.33
CA ASN A 111 4.21 13.65 4.38
C ASN A 111 4.13 12.88 3.07
N ILE A 112 3.57 13.49 2.02
CA ILE A 112 3.47 12.90 0.69
C ILE A 112 4.46 13.60 -0.23
N SER A 113 5.48 12.88 -0.71
CA SER A 113 6.52 13.40 -1.60
C SER A 113 6.63 12.52 -2.84
N VAL A 114 5.82 12.81 -3.85
CA VAL A 114 5.72 12.04 -5.09
C VAL A 114 5.69 12.96 -6.31
N THR A 115 6.01 12.46 -7.50
CA THR A 115 5.90 13.25 -8.74
C THR A 115 4.43 13.52 -9.10
N GLY A 116 3.54 12.56 -8.85
CA GLY A 116 2.11 12.72 -9.02
C GLY A 116 1.34 11.75 -8.12
N LEU A 117 0.21 12.21 -7.58
CA LEU A 117 -0.69 11.38 -6.78
C LEU A 117 -2.10 11.41 -7.37
N ILE A 118 -2.65 10.22 -7.62
CA ILE A 118 -4.08 10.03 -7.79
C ILE A 118 -4.55 9.17 -6.62
N ALA A 119 -5.49 9.68 -5.82
CA ALA A 119 -6.11 8.93 -4.73
C ALA A 119 -7.62 8.87 -4.98
N SER A 120 -8.16 7.67 -5.09
CA SER A 120 -9.56 7.44 -5.48
C SER A 120 -10.22 6.37 -4.63
N THR A 121 -11.48 6.59 -4.30
CA THR A 121 -12.36 5.56 -3.72
C THR A 121 -13.08 4.74 -4.80
N LEU A 122 -12.90 5.09 -6.06
CA LEU A 122 -13.43 4.33 -7.18
C LEU A 122 -12.39 3.33 -7.68
N LYS A 123 -12.84 2.21 -8.26
CA LYS A 123 -11.96 1.19 -8.82
C LYS A 123 -11.48 1.62 -10.21
N ILE A 124 -10.27 1.21 -10.57
CA ILE A 124 -9.74 1.24 -11.94
C ILE A 124 -9.44 -0.20 -12.38
N SER A 125 -9.72 -0.55 -13.63
CA SER A 125 -9.34 -1.87 -14.15
C SER A 125 -7.82 -1.93 -14.39
N GLU A 126 -7.22 -3.10 -14.22
CA GLU A 126 -5.78 -3.27 -14.49
C GLU A 126 -5.43 -2.88 -15.94
N GLN A 127 -6.29 -3.26 -16.90
CA GLN A 127 -6.10 -2.93 -18.32
C GLN A 127 -6.16 -1.43 -18.58
N ASP A 128 -7.15 -0.73 -18.03
CA ASP A 128 -7.27 0.73 -18.17
C ASP A 128 -6.01 1.43 -17.63
N PHE A 129 -5.51 1.01 -16.47
CA PHE A 129 -4.25 1.55 -15.93
C PHE A 129 -3.06 1.27 -16.85
N LEU A 130 -2.90 0.04 -17.35
CA LEU A 130 -1.82 -0.34 -18.26
C LEU A 130 -1.87 0.47 -19.57
N ASP A 131 -3.06 0.69 -20.12
CA ASP A 131 -3.29 1.49 -21.34
C ASP A 131 -3.15 3.00 -21.09
N GLY A 132 -2.99 3.44 -19.83
CA GLY A 132 -2.89 4.86 -19.47
C GLY A 132 -4.24 5.59 -19.49
N LEU A 133 -5.32 4.83 -19.47
CA LEU A 133 -6.68 5.32 -19.38
C LEU A 133 -7.05 5.40 -17.89
N TYR A 134 -6.95 6.57 -17.27
CA TYR A 134 -7.30 6.75 -15.85
C TYR A 134 -8.82 6.83 -15.63
N LYS A 135 -9.53 5.78 -16.04
CA LYS A 135 -10.99 5.65 -15.91
C LYS A 135 -11.33 4.94 -14.62
N PHE A 136 -11.86 5.70 -13.68
CA PHE A 136 -12.34 5.16 -12.42
C PHE A 136 -13.84 4.99 -12.43
N SER A 137 -14.32 3.87 -11.88
CA SER A 137 -15.73 3.52 -11.83
C SER A 137 -16.14 3.05 -10.44
N GLN A 138 -17.35 3.44 -10.04
CA GLN A 138 -17.99 2.92 -8.84
C GLN A 138 -18.31 1.44 -9.05
N ASP A 139 -18.11 0.64 -8.02
CA ASP A 139 -18.63 -0.72 -8.02
C ASP A 139 -20.17 -0.65 -7.99
N PRO A 140 -20.87 -1.08 -9.05
CA PRO A 140 -22.32 -0.94 -9.13
C PRO A 140 -23.06 -1.74 -8.05
N SER A 141 -22.38 -2.68 -7.38
CA SER A 141 -22.92 -3.44 -6.26
C SER A 141 -22.82 -2.74 -4.90
N LYS A 142 -22.09 -1.61 -4.80
CA LYS A 142 -21.93 -0.85 -3.55
C LYS A 142 -22.72 0.48 -3.59
N PRO A 143 -23.60 0.74 -2.60
CA PRO A 143 -24.32 2.01 -2.51
C PRO A 143 -23.36 3.19 -2.24
N LEU A 144 -23.82 4.40 -2.57
CA LEU A 144 -23.15 5.67 -2.28
C LEU A 144 -23.20 6.01 -0.78
#